data_AF-A0A956ZTB4-F1
#
_entry.id   AF-A0A956ZTB4-F1
#
_cell.length_a   1.000
_cell.length_b   1.000
_cell.length_c   1.000
_cell.angle_alpha   90.00
_cell.angle_beta   90.00
_cell.angle_gamma   90.00
#
_symmetry.space_group_name_H-M   'P 1'
#
loop_
_entity.id
_entity.type
_entity.pdbx_description
1 polymer ?
#
loop_
_entity_poly.entity_id
_entity_poly.type
_entity_poly.pdbx_seq_one_letter_code
_entity_poly.pdbx_strand_id
1 'polypeptide(L)'
;MSTRAHDTGPNGVTVDDLVENMTPYIEDLLRKLEGDEFTTNEFIELMLQVPDTKAAYDAAGRAWGEKRRETKMVLHGQVIPNVLRHSAQVEWVGFAYGDADEFAVPGIWRLTKNDV
;
A
#
# COMPACT_ATOMS: atom_id res chain seq x y z
N MET A 1 -14.12 22.37 10.78
CA MET A 1 -13.26 21.25 10.37
C MET A 1 -14.18 20.06 10.15
N SER A 2 -14.38 19.64 8.90
CA SER A 2 -15.20 18.48 8.56
C SER A 2 -14.28 17.26 8.57
N THR A 3 -14.28 16.48 9.65
CA THR A 3 -13.59 15.18 9.71
C THR A 3 -14.29 14.25 8.73
N ARG A 4 -13.57 13.89 7.66
CA ARG A 4 -14.04 12.98 6.61
C ARG A 4 -14.40 11.64 7.23
N ALA A 5 -15.69 11.32 7.29
CA ALA A 5 -16.18 10.01 7.73
C ALA A 5 -15.73 8.82 6.86
N HIS A 6 -14.97 9.07 5.77
CA HIS A 6 -14.48 8.05 4.84
C HIS A 6 -13.08 7.51 5.16
N ASP A 7 -12.37 8.11 6.13
CA ASP A 7 -10.99 7.72 6.47
C ASP A 7 -10.93 6.90 7.77
N THR A 8 -12.07 6.36 8.25
CA THR A 8 -12.17 5.56 9.47
C THR A 8 -13.02 4.32 9.24
N GLY A 9 -12.46 3.15 9.52
CA GLY A 9 -13.13 1.87 9.35
C GLY A 9 -14.12 1.56 10.48
N PRO A 10 -14.95 0.51 10.33
CA PRO A 10 -15.94 0.09 11.33
C PRO A 10 -15.39 -0.16 12.74
N ASN A 11 -14.13 -0.55 12.85
CA ASN A 11 -13.47 -0.78 14.13
C ASN A 11 -12.88 0.50 14.76
N GLY A 12 -13.08 1.68 14.15
CA GLY A 12 -12.56 2.95 14.64
C GLY A 12 -11.11 3.25 14.25
N VAL A 13 -10.48 2.36 13.46
CA VAL A 13 -9.11 2.53 12.94
C VAL A 13 -9.15 3.45 11.72
N THR A 14 -8.26 4.43 11.67
CA THR A 14 -8.15 5.36 10.55
C THR A 14 -7.22 4.83 9.45
N VAL A 15 -7.31 5.41 8.25
CA VAL A 15 -6.34 5.16 7.18
C VAL A 15 -4.92 5.54 7.63
N ASP A 16 -4.77 6.63 8.38
CA ASP A 16 -3.48 7.09 8.89
C ASP A 16 -2.89 6.09 9.90
N ASP A 17 -3.72 5.52 10.78
CA ASP A 17 -3.29 4.44 11.69
C ASP A 17 -2.78 3.22 10.90
N LEU A 18 -3.48 2.84 9.81
CA LEU A 18 -3.04 1.74 8.96
C LEU A 18 -1.74 2.07 8.22
N VAL A 19 -1.58 3.30 7.73
CA VAL A 19 -0.36 3.80 7.10
C VAL A 19 0.82 3.73 8.07
N GLU A 20 0.68 4.24 9.29
CA GLU A 20 1.72 4.20 10.32
C GLU A 20 2.14 2.76 10.61
N ASN A 21 1.18 1.86 10.80
CA ASN A 21 1.44 0.45 11.10
C ASN A 21 2.07 -0.33 9.93
N MET A 22 1.73 0.00 8.67
CA MET A 22 2.24 -0.70 7.50
C MET A 22 3.59 -0.16 7.01
N THR A 23 3.90 1.11 7.30
CA THR A 23 5.14 1.80 6.89
C THR A 23 6.41 0.96 7.11
N PRO A 24 6.72 0.45 8.32
CA PRO A 24 7.99 -0.25 8.55
C PRO A 24 8.16 -1.50 7.68
N TYR A 25 7.06 -2.22 7.38
CA TYR A 25 7.10 -3.43 6.56
C TYR A 25 7.24 -3.11 5.07
N ILE A 26 6.55 -2.08 4.60
CA ILE A 26 6.64 -1.62 3.21
C ILE A 26 8.02 -1.04 2.94
N GLU A 27 8.54 -0.17 3.81
CA GLU A 27 9.87 0.39 3.65
C GLU A 27 10.98 -0.66 3.69
N ASP A 28 10.84 -1.68 4.52
CA ASP A 28 11.79 -2.78 4.57
C ASP A 28 11.76 -3.66 3.32
N LEU A 29 10.58 -3.89 2.75
CA LEU A 29 10.45 -4.59 1.48
C LEU A 29 11.05 -3.76 0.33
N LEU A 30 10.78 -2.45 0.27
CA LEU A 30 11.34 -1.54 -0.74
C LEU A 30 12.88 -1.58 -0.76
N ARG A 31 13.54 -1.61 0.41
CA ARG A 31 15.01 -1.68 0.50
C ARG A 31 15.62 -2.93 -0.11
N LYS A 32 14.82 -3.98 -0.27
CA LYS A 32 15.23 -5.30 -0.75
C LYS A 32 14.82 -5.54 -2.20
N LEU A 33 14.08 -4.61 -2.80
CA LEU A 33 13.66 -4.72 -4.19
C LEU A 33 14.84 -4.49 -5.12
N GLU A 34 14.85 -5.27 -6.21
CA GLU A 34 15.72 -5.07 -7.35
C GLU A 34 14.86 -4.73 -8.58
N GLY A 35 15.45 -3.99 -9.53
CA GLY A 35 14.76 -3.54 -10.74
C GLY A 35 14.72 -2.01 -10.85
N ASP A 36 13.95 -1.53 -11.83
CA ASP A 36 13.80 -0.09 -12.10
C ASP A 36 12.38 0.40 -11.73
N GLU A 37 11.34 -0.31 -12.17
CA GLU A 37 9.94 0.07 -11.96
C GLU A 37 9.08 -1.12 -11.54
N PHE A 38 7.98 -0.83 -10.85
CA PHE A 38 6.95 -1.81 -10.49
C PHE A 38 5.58 -1.13 -10.40
N THR A 39 4.51 -1.90 -10.52
CA THR A 39 3.14 -1.45 -10.30
C THR A 39 2.68 -1.68 -8.87
N THR A 40 1.67 -0.93 -8.41
CA THR A 40 1.03 -1.18 -7.10
C THR A 40 0.61 -2.65 -6.95
N ASN A 41 0.15 -3.29 -8.03
CA ASN A 41 -0.27 -4.70 -8.01
C ASN A 41 0.92 -5.64 -7.79
N GLU A 42 1.98 -5.51 -8.60
CA GLU A 42 3.19 -6.31 -8.46
C GLU A 42 3.79 -6.18 -7.05
N PHE A 43 3.77 -4.96 -6.49
CA PHE A 43 4.23 -4.74 -5.12
C PHE A 43 3.36 -5.47 -4.09
N ILE A 44 2.04 -5.41 -4.22
CA ILE A 44 1.11 -6.13 -3.33
C ILE A 44 1.28 -7.64 -3.48
N GLU A 45 1.43 -8.15 -4.70
CA GLU A 45 1.68 -9.57 -4.96
C GLU A 45 2.95 -10.04 -4.24
N LEU A 46 4.02 -9.25 -4.31
CA LEU A 46 5.25 -9.53 -3.57
C LEU A 46 5.04 -9.46 -2.05
N MET A 47 4.35 -8.43 -1.54
CA MET A 47 4.03 -8.31 -0.11
C MET A 47 3.30 -9.56 0.40
N LEU A 48 2.44 -10.17 -0.41
CA LEU A 48 1.69 -11.36 -0.03
C LEU A 48 2.51 -12.66 -0.08
N GLN A 49 3.68 -12.65 -0.70
CA GLN A 49 4.61 -13.79 -0.75
C GLN A 49 5.63 -13.77 0.39
N VAL A 50 5.93 -12.61 0.97
CA VAL A 50 6.85 -12.47 2.10
C VAL A 50 6.08 -12.60 3.43
N PRO A 51 6.46 -13.51 4.35
CA PRO A 51 5.66 -13.82 5.54
C PRO A 51 5.32 -12.61 6.42
N ASP A 52 6.29 -11.73 6.70
CA ASP A 52 6.10 -10.60 7.61
C ASP A 52 5.17 -9.52 7.02
N THR A 53 5.37 -9.17 5.75
CA THR A 53 4.52 -8.19 5.04
C THR A 53 3.12 -8.76 4.81
N LYS A 54 3.00 -10.07 4.56
CA LYS A 54 1.70 -10.73 4.46
C LYS A 54 0.96 -10.68 5.80
N ALA A 55 1.65 -10.96 6.90
CA ALA A 55 1.06 -10.87 8.24
C ALA A 55 0.60 -9.44 8.56
N ALA A 56 1.39 -8.43 8.19
CA ALA A 56 1.02 -7.02 8.32
C ALA A 56 -0.21 -6.66 7.47
N TYR A 57 -0.26 -7.09 6.20
CA TYR A 57 -1.42 -6.90 5.32
C TYR A 57 -2.70 -7.53 5.89
N ASP A 58 -2.61 -8.79 6.35
CA ASP A 58 -3.75 -9.48 6.95
C ASP A 58 -4.18 -8.81 8.27
N ALA A 59 -3.23 -8.31 9.07
CA ALA A 59 -3.50 -7.59 10.31
C ALA A 59 -4.19 -6.24 10.05
N ALA A 60 -3.73 -5.47 9.07
CA ALA A 60 -4.36 -4.23 8.64
C ALA A 60 -5.81 -4.48 8.18
N GLY A 61 -6.03 -5.56 7.42
CA GLY A 61 -7.38 -5.93 6.99
C GLY A 61 -8.32 -6.31 8.14
N ARG A 62 -7.81 -7.04 9.14
CA ARG A 62 -8.58 -7.34 10.37
C ARG A 62 -8.84 -6.08 11.20
N ALA A 63 -7.86 -5.19 11.30
CA ALA A 63 -7.94 -3.94 12.04
C ALA A 63 -9.00 -3.02 11.43
N TRP A 64 -9.08 -2.92 10.10
CA TRP A 64 -10.09 -2.12 9.41
C TRP A 64 -11.53 -2.56 9.73
N GLY A 65 -11.82 -3.87 9.59
CA GLY A 65 -13.09 -4.46 10.04
C GLY A 65 -14.20 -4.56 8.99
N GLU A 66 -14.00 -4.08 7.75
CA GLU A 66 -14.96 -4.27 6.66
C GLU A 66 -14.88 -5.66 6.01
N LYS A 67 -15.86 -5.93 5.14
CA LYS A 67 -15.85 -7.10 4.24
C LYS A 67 -14.63 -7.06 3.33
N ARG A 68 -14.24 -8.24 2.84
CA ARG A 68 -12.99 -8.47 2.10
C ARG A 68 -12.77 -7.50 0.93
N ARG A 69 -13.82 -7.14 0.17
CA ARG A 69 -13.67 -6.30 -1.03
C ARG A 69 -13.38 -4.85 -0.65
N GLU A 70 -14.15 -4.31 0.29
CA GLU A 70 -14.07 -2.94 0.76
C GLU A 70 -12.74 -2.68 1.49
N THR A 71 -12.33 -3.63 2.33
CA THR A 71 -10.99 -3.63 2.94
C THR A 71 -9.88 -3.57 1.90
N LYS A 72 -10.00 -4.32 0.80
CA LYS A 72 -9.01 -4.29 -0.28
C LYS A 72 -8.99 -2.97 -1.03
N MET A 73 -10.14 -2.34 -1.28
CA MET A 73 -10.21 -1.02 -1.90
C MET A 73 -9.44 0.02 -1.06
N VAL A 74 -9.54 -0.06 0.27
CA VAL A 74 -8.82 0.83 1.19
C VAL A 74 -7.32 0.51 1.18
N LEU A 75 -6.92 -0.75 1.33
CA LEU A 75 -5.51 -1.13 1.35
C LEU A 75 -4.81 -0.82 0.02
N HIS A 76 -5.41 -1.19 -1.10
CA HIS A 76 -4.83 -1.06 -2.44
C HIS A 76 -4.93 0.37 -2.97
N GLY A 77 -6.03 1.07 -2.70
CA GLY A 77 -6.30 2.40 -3.26
C GLY A 77 -5.80 3.55 -2.39
N GLN A 78 -5.65 3.34 -1.08
CA GLN A 78 -5.32 4.41 -0.15
C GLN A 78 -4.07 4.09 0.66
N VAL A 79 -4.08 3.04 1.49
CA VAL A 79 -3.02 2.81 2.49
C VAL A 79 -1.67 2.57 1.83
N ILE A 80 -1.55 1.54 0.98
CA ILE A 80 -0.28 1.17 0.35
C ILE A 80 0.24 2.31 -0.55
N PRO A 81 -0.58 2.92 -1.45
CA PRO A 81 -0.15 4.09 -2.21
C PRO A 81 0.27 5.26 -1.32
N ASN A 82 -0.37 5.49 -0.18
CA ASN A 82 -0.02 6.58 0.73
C ASN A 82 1.38 6.35 1.34
N VAL A 83 1.69 5.13 1.78
CA VAL A 83 3.06 4.78 2.22
C VAL A 83 4.07 5.00 1.09
N LEU A 84 3.78 4.52 -0.12
CA LEU A 84 4.68 4.68 -1.27
C LEU A 84 4.91 6.15 -1.63
N ARG A 85 3.88 7.02 -1.58
CA ARG A 85 4.02 8.47 -1.84
C ARG A 85 4.94 9.19 -0.85
N HIS A 86 5.04 8.69 0.38
CA HIS A 86 5.87 9.29 1.43
C HIS A 86 7.24 8.64 1.57
N SER A 87 7.48 7.52 0.89
CA SER A 87 8.76 6.84 0.90
C SER A 87 9.79 7.57 0.05
N ALA A 88 10.99 7.78 0.59
CA ALA A 88 12.12 8.31 -0.17
C ALA A 88 12.77 7.29 -1.11
N GLN A 89 12.28 6.03 -1.13
CA GLN A 89 12.86 4.93 -1.91
C GLN A 89 12.22 4.75 -3.28
N VAL A 90 11.12 5.46 -3.54
CA VAL A 90 10.37 5.35 -4.79
C VAL A 90 9.83 6.69 -5.23
N GLU A 91 9.65 6.83 -6.54
CA GLU A 91 9.01 7.97 -7.16
C GLU A 91 7.74 7.54 -7.89
N TRP A 92 6.71 8.38 -7.82
CA TRP A 92 5.49 8.19 -8.61
C TRP A 92 5.74 8.51 -10.08
N VAL A 93 5.47 7.55 -10.97
CA VAL A 93 5.63 7.73 -12.43
C VAL A 93 4.30 8.08 -13.10
N GLY A 94 3.21 7.42 -12.71
CA GLY A 94 1.91 7.58 -13.35
C GLY A 94 0.97 6.42 -13.04
N PHE A 95 -0.19 6.39 -13.70
CA PHE A 95 -1.13 5.27 -13.56
C PHE A 95 -0.81 4.15 -14.56
N ALA A 96 -0.94 2.90 -14.12
CA ALA A 96 -0.83 1.72 -14.95
C ALA A 96 -2.17 1.40 -15.63
N TYR A 97 -2.58 2.21 -16.62
CA TYR A 97 -3.89 2.07 -17.28
C TYR A 97 -4.10 0.74 -18.03
N GLY A 98 -3.05 -0.06 -18.24
CA GLY A 98 -3.10 -1.39 -18.86
C GLY A 98 -3.22 -2.56 -17.88
N ASP A 99 -3.01 -2.32 -16.58
CA ASP A 99 -3.11 -3.34 -15.53
C ASP A 99 -4.43 -3.20 -14.79
N ALA A 100 -5.25 -4.25 -14.87
CA ALA A 100 -6.52 -4.29 -14.18
C ALA A 100 -6.32 -4.75 -12.73
N ASP A 101 -6.68 -3.90 -11.76
CA ASP A 101 -7.01 -4.32 -10.40
C ASP A 101 -8.51 -4.09 -10.17
N GLU A 102 -9.21 -5.11 -9.67
CA GLU A 102 -10.63 -5.02 -9.31
C GLU A 102 -10.87 -4.05 -8.14
N PHE A 103 -9.83 -3.71 -7.38
CA PHE A 103 -9.92 -2.93 -6.14
C PHE A 103 -9.51 -1.46 -6.29
N ALA A 104 -8.62 -1.12 -7.22
CA ALA A 104 -8.12 0.24 -7.42
C ALA A 104 -7.53 0.45 -8.83
N VAL A 105 -7.24 1.70 -9.21
CA VAL A 105 -6.40 1.96 -10.39
C VAL A 105 -4.93 1.87 -9.94
N PRO A 106 -4.14 0.90 -10.43
CA PRO A 106 -2.77 0.74 -10.00
C PRO A 106 -1.89 1.90 -10.47
N GLY A 107 -0.87 2.19 -9.67
CA GLY A 107 0.19 3.14 -10.00
C GLY A 107 1.43 2.46 -10.53
N ILE A 108 2.25 3.20 -11.26
CA ILE A 108 3.62 2.85 -11.62
C ILE A 108 4.56 3.63 -10.71
N TRP A 109 5.50 2.92 -10.12
CA TRP A 109 6.51 3.44 -9.21
C TRP A 109 7.89 3.11 -9.74
N ARG A 110 8.82 4.05 -9.61
CA ARG A 110 10.22 3.86 -9.95
C ARG A 110 11.03 3.77 -8.67
N LEU A 111 11.89 2.78 -8.53
CA LEU A 111 12.85 2.71 -7.44
C LEU A 111 13.87 3.83 -7.58
N THR A 112 14.04 4.64 -6.53
CA THR A 112 15.14 5.60 -6.47
C THR A 112 16.40 4.81 -6.19
N LYS A 113 17.33 4.76 -7.14
CA LYS A 113 18.66 4.20 -6.87
C LYS A 113 19.33 5.11 -5.86
N ASN A 114 19.50 4.62 -4.64
CA ASN A 114 20.43 5.24 -3.70
C ASN A 114 21.83 4.95 -4.23
N ASP A 115 22.34 5.84 -5.08
CA ASP A 115 23.77 5.94 -5.36
C ASP A 115 24.45 6.36 -4.06
N VAL A 116 24.85 5.39 -3.24
CA VAL A 116 25.75 5.57 -2.10
C VAL A 116 27.18 5.61 -2.60
#